data_AF-A0A1S3KA87-F1
#
_entry.id   AF-A0A1S3KA87-F1
#
_cell.length_a   1.000
_cell.length_b   1.000
_cell.length_c   1.000
_cell.angle_alpha   90.00
_cell.angle_beta   90.00
_cell.angle_gamma   90.00
#
_symmetry.space_group_name_H-M   'P 1'
#
loop_
_entity.id
_entity.type
_entity.pdbx_description
1 polymer ?
#
loop_
_entity_poly.entity_id
_entity_poly.type
_entity_poly.pdbx_seq_one_letter_code
_entity_poly.pdbx_strand_id
1 'polypeptide(L)'
;MSRLKKNREAFLNRFRTSESNNNNKPSLVRNLMVQEWKTLQAEEGGLPQLSDNFDLQSAPDDTDVEQVLSILEEIKSELLLEEQRILEEYEKSLAFDEAGLCAAIDQLKTDEVICPICKKNPLMQNKQIIFCCCGMRIDTELDGLNIANIKSQLEEGISLHNTQCVKEAKFSVMKQAGVENLLMTCETCDFMFIVI
;
A
#
# COMPACT_ATOMS: atom_id res chain seq x y z
N MET A 1 3.19 -38.15 -30.07
CA MET A 1 3.55 -37.89 -28.65
C MET A 1 4.43 -38.97 -28.00
N SER A 2 4.08 -40.27 -28.00
CA SER A 2 4.87 -41.31 -27.29
C SER A 2 6.23 -41.64 -27.91
N ARG A 3 6.39 -41.47 -29.23
CA ARG A 3 7.66 -41.66 -29.97
C ARG A 3 8.73 -40.64 -29.57
N LEU A 4 8.37 -39.35 -29.49
CA LEU A 4 9.29 -38.27 -29.08
C LEU A 4 9.82 -38.49 -27.66
N LYS A 5 8.96 -38.96 -26.74
CA LYS A 5 9.36 -39.22 -25.35
C LYS A 5 10.42 -40.31 -25.25
N LYS A 6 10.26 -41.41 -26.01
CA LYS A 6 11.22 -42.52 -26.06
C LYS A 6 12.55 -42.12 -26.71
N ASN A 7 12.52 -41.35 -27.81
CA ASN A 7 13.73 -40.86 -28.45
C ASN A 7 14.50 -39.87 -27.58
N ARG A 8 13.80 -38.96 -26.89
CA ARG A 8 14.41 -38.04 -25.92
C ARG A 8 15.10 -38.78 -24.78
N GLU A 9 14.48 -39.84 -24.26
CA GLU A 9 15.03 -40.66 -23.19
C GLU A 9 16.28 -41.45 -23.65
N ALA A 10 16.24 -42.02 -24.85
CA ALA A 10 17.40 -42.67 -25.47
C ALA A 10 18.56 -41.69 -25.72
N PHE A 11 18.24 -40.45 -26.12
CA PHE A 11 19.23 -39.40 -26.30
C PHE A 11 19.88 -38.98 -24.98
N LEU A 12 19.07 -38.70 -23.94
CA LEU A 12 19.59 -38.33 -22.63
C LEU A 12 20.50 -39.43 -22.05
N ASN A 13 20.17 -40.70 -22.28
CA ASN A 13 21.03 -41.81 -21.88
C ASN A 13 22.36 -41.83 -22.66
N ARG A 14 22.33 -41.65 -24.00
CA ARG A 14 23.56 -41.57 -24.81
C ARG A 14 24.44 -40.36 -24.44
N PHE A 15 23.81 -39.22 -24.17
CA PHE A 15 24.49 -37.99 -23.78
C PHE A 15 25.15 -38.13 -22.40
N ARG A 16 24.47 -38.78 -21.44
CA ARG A 16 25.02 -39.10 -20.11
C ARG A 16 26.15 -40.13 -20.15
N THR A 17 26.11 -41.10 -21.06
CA THR A 17 27.19 -42.10 -21.20
C THR A 17 28.41 -41.59 -21.97
N SER A 18 28.31 -40.47 -22.69
CA SER A 18 29.38 -39.91 -23.51
C SER A 18 30.19 -38.84 -22.74
N GLU A 19 30.73 -39.19 -21.59
CA GLU A 19 31.54 -38.27 -20.77
C GLU A 19 32.99 -38.11 -21.26
N SER A 20 33.49 -38.93 -22.20
CA SER A 20 34.91 -38.93 -22.59
C SER A 20 35.30 -38.12 -23.83
N ASN A 21 34.41 -37.32 -24.46
CA ASN A 21 34.85 -36.46 -25.57
C ASN A 21 34.03 -35.16 -25.66
N ASN A 22 34.50 -34.12 -24.96
CA ASN A 22 33.79 -32.84 -24.80
C ASN A 22 33.66 -32.03 -26.10
N ASN A 23 34.48 -32.32 -27.12
CA ASN A 23 34.54 -31.50 -28.35
C ASN A 23 33.45 -31.80 -29.39
N ASN A 24 32.73 -32.94 -29.28
CA ASN A 24 31.70 -33.35 -30.26
C ASN A 24 30.25 -33.18 -29.75
N LYS A 25 30.06 -32.72 -28.51
CA LYS A 25 28.72 -32.50 -27.91
C LYS A 25 27.86 -31.46 -28.66
N PRO A 26 28.38 -30.29 -29.08
CA PRO A 26 27.57 -29.31 -29.80
C PRO A 26 27.19 -29.77 -31.22
N SER A 27 28.03 -30.58 -31.89
CA SER A 27 27.69 -31.10 -33.23
C SER A 27 26.63 -32.22 -33.17
N LEU A 28 26.63 -33.04 -32.11
CA LEU A 28 25.62 -34.08 -31.91
C LEU A 28 24.22 -33.49 -31.71
N VAL A 29 24.11 -32.44 -30.88
CA VAL A 29 22.82 -31.74 -30.64
C VAL A 29 22.34 -31.07 -31.92
N ARG A 30 23.24 -30.42 -32.68
CA ARG A 30 22.92 -29.80 -33.98
C ARG A 30 22.36 -30.81 -34.97
N ASN A 31 23.04 -31.95 -35.15
CA ASN A 31 22.61 -32.96 -36.12
C ASN A 31 21.23 -33.55 -35.79
N LEU A 32 20.92 -33.74 -34.50
CA LEU A 32 19.62 -34.23 -34.08
C LEU A 32 18.51 -33.20 -34.26
N MET A 33 18.78 -31.93 -33.96
CA MET A 33 17.83 -30.83 -34.20
C MET A 33 17.45 -30.75 -35.69
N VAL A 34 18.45 -30.85 -36.59
CA VAL A 34 18.23 -30.86 -38.04
C VAL A 34 17.41 -32.09 -38.47
N GLN A 35 17.72 -33.26 -37.93
CA GLN A 35 17.01 -34.50 -38.27
C GLN A 35 15.54 -34.48 -37.80
N GLU A 36 15.27 -34.01 -36.59
CA GLU A 36 13.91 -33.90 -36.04
C GLU A 36 13.10 -32.85 -36.80
N TRP A 37 13.70 -31.71 -37.16
CA TRP A 37 13.03 -30.69 -37.97
C TRP A 37 12.64 -31.21 -39.36
N LYS A 38 13.55 -31.92 -40.05
CA LYS A 38 13.24 -32.56 -41.34
C LYS A 38 12.11 -33.58 -41.22
N THR A 39 12.02 -34.29 -40.09
CA THR A 39 10.95 -35.26 -39.82
C THR A 39 9.61 -34.56 -39.59
N LEU A 40 9.60 -33.48 -38.80
CA LEU A 40 8.38 -32.68 -38.55
C LEU A 40 7.84 -32.04 -39.82
N GLN A 41 8.72 -31.53 -40.69
CA GLN A 41 8.31 -30.99 -41.99
C GLN A 41 7.68 -32.03 -42.91
N ALA A 42 8.16 -33.28 -42.86
CA ALA A 42 7.58 -34.38 -43.64
C ALA A 42 6.20 -34.81 -43.11
N GLU A 43 5.92 -34.61 -41.81
CA GLU A 43 4.65 -34.93 -41.17
C GLU A 43 3.64 -33.77 -41.25
N GLU A 44 4.10 -32.52 -41.19
CA GLU A 44 3.30 -31.30 -41.33
C GLU A 44 3.83 -30.44 -42.50
N GLY A 45 3.20 -30.61 -43.67
CA GLY A 45 3.65 -30.04 -44.96
C GLY A 45 3.61 -28.51 -45.12
N GLY A 46 3.75 -27.74 -44.03
CA GLY A 46 3.75 -26.27 -44.00
C GLY A 46 4.96 -25.62 -43.31
N LEU A 47 5.91 -26.42 -42.79
CA LEU A 47 7.10 -25.88 -42.10
C LEU A 47 8.19 -25.44 -43.10
N PRO A 48 8.95 -24.35 -42.82
CA PRO A 48 10.06 -23.91 -43.66
C PRO A 48 11.19 -24.94 -43.77
N GLN A 49 11.85 -25.06 -44.92
CA GLN A 49 13.04 -25.91 -45.08
C GLN A 49 14.23 -25.28 -44.33
N LEU A 50 14.77 -26.00 -43.33
CA LEU A 50 16.12 -25.74 -42.86
C LEU A 50 17.07 -26.22 -43.96
N SER A 51 17.66 -25.29 -44.72
CA SER A 51 18.78 -25.62 -45.60
C SER A 51 19.91 -26.22 -44.76
N ASP A 52 20.73 -27.10 -45.34
CA ASP A 52 21.93 -27.62 -44.66
C ASP A 52 22.95 -26.50 -44.33
N ASN A 53 22.69 -25.29 -44.84
CA ASN A 53 23.31 -24.02 -44.48
C ASN A 53 22.42 -23.20 -43.53
N PHE A 54 21.74 -23.83 -42.56
CA PHE A 54 21.16 -23.10 -41.44
C PHE A 54 22.32 -22.62 -40.57
N ASP A 55 22.90 -21.52 -41.03
CA ASP A 55 23.99 -20.87 -40.39
C ASP A 55 23.43 -20.18 -39.15
N LEU A 56 23.58 -20.82 -37.99
CA LEU A 56 23.42 -20.11 -36.71
C LEU A 56 24.42 -18.94 -36.58
N GLN A 57 25.31 -18.70 -37.56
CA GLN A 57 26.17 -17.52 -37.65
C GLN A 57 25.59 -16.38 -38.48
N SER A 58 24.44 -16.53 -39.17
CA SER A 58 23.70 -15.33 -39.55
C SER A 58 23.09 -14.77 -38.28
N ALA A 59 23.85 -13.91 -37.61
CA ALA A 59 23.28 -12.96 -36.67
C ALA A 59 22.04 -12.36 -37.34
N PRO A 60 20.91 -12.18 -36.62
CA PRO A 60 19.82 -11.38 -37.16
C PRO A 60 20.43 -10.12 -37.76
N ASP A 61 20.03 -9.78 -38.99
CA ASP A 61 20.54 -8.55 -39.62
C ASP A 61 20.34 -7.41 -38.62
N ASP A 62 21.31 -6.49 -38.48
CA ASP A 62 21.23 -5.44 -37.45
C ASP A 62 19.90 -4.67 -37.55
N THR A 63 19.32 -4.62 -38.76
CA THR A 63 17.98 -4.13 -39.10
C THR A 63 16.83 -4.85 -38.38
N ASP A 64 16.86 -6.18 -38.28
CA ASP A 64 15.82 -6.99 -37.62
C ASP A 64 15.88 -6.83 -36.09
N VAL A 65 17.08 -6.66 -35.52
CA VAL A 65 17.26 -6.42 -34.08
C VAL A 65 16.77 -5.03 -33.71
N GLU A 66 17.11 -4.01 -34.49
CA GLU A 66 16.66 -2.63 -34.26
C GLU A 66 15.13 -2.51 -34.34
N GLN A 67 14.49 -3.21 -35.28
CA GLN A 67 13.04 -3.23 -35.38
C GLN A 67 12.38 -3.87 -34.14
N VAL A 68 12.92 -4.98 -33.64
CA VAL A 68 12.41 -5.63 -32.42
C VAL A 68 12.62 -4.73 -31.20
N LEU A 69 13.77 -4.05 -31.09
CA LEU A 69 14.04 -3.11 -29.99
C LEU A 69 13.07 -1.92 -30.02
N SER A 70 12.76 -1.38 -31.20
CA SER A 70 11.78 -0.30 -31.35
C SER A 70 10.39 -0.72 -30.87
N ILE A 71 9.93 -1.93 -31.22
CA ILE A 71 8.63 -2.45 -30.78
C ILE A 71 8.62 -2.65 -29.25
N LEU A 72 9.71 -3.14 -28.68
CA LEU A 72 9.82 -3.33 -27.23
C LEU A 72 9.81 -2.00 -26.47
N GLU A 73 10.45 -0.95 -27.00
CA GLU A 73 10.42 0.37 -26.37
C GLU A 73 9.02 1.01 -26.47
N GLU A 74 8.30 0.81 -27.58
CA GLU A 74 6.90 1.25 -27.71
C GLU A 74 6.00 0.55 -26.68
N ILE A 75 6.06 -0.78 -26.58
CA ILE A 75 5.29 -1.55 -25.59
C ILE A 75 5.62 -1.11 -24.16
N LYS A 76 6.91 -0.91 -23.86
CA LYS A 76 7.36 -0.45 -22.54
C LYS A 76 6.83 0.96 -22.23
N SER A 77 6.83 1.86 -23.20
CA SER A 77 6.28 3.20 -23.06
C SER A 77 4.78 3.15 -22.77
N GLU A 78 4.02 2.33 -23.51
CA GLU A 78 2.59 2.12 -23.25
C GLU A 78 2.31 1.56 -21.86
N LEU A 79 3.09 0.58 -21.41
CA LEU A 79 2.96 0.00 -20.06
C LEU A 79 3.21 1.04 -18.97
N LEU A 80 4.23 1.89 -19.12
CA LEU A 80 4.50 2.95 -18.15
C LEU A 80 3.37 3.98 -18.09
N LEU A 81 2.80 4.34 -19.24
CA LEU A 81 1.65 5.25 -19.30
C LEU A 81 0.42 4.63 -18.62
N GLU A 82 0.20 3.33 -18.81
CA GLU A 82 -0.89 2.61 -18.18
C GLU A 82 -0.72 2.53 -16.65
N GLU A 83 0.47 2.20 -16.17
CA GLU A 83 0.80 2.18 -14.75
C GLU A 83 0.54 3.56 -14.11
N GLN A 84 1.00 4.63 -14.76
CA GLN A 84 0.77 5.98 -14.29
C GLN A 84 -0.72 6.31 -14.25
N ARG A 85 -1.48 5.95 -15.29
CA ARG A 85 -2.93 6.16 -15.33
C ARG A 85 -3.65 5.45 -14.19
N ILE A 86 -3.27 4.21 -13.90
CA ILE A 86 -3.85 3.42 -12.79
C ILE A 86 -3.60 4.11 -11.45
N LEU A 87 -2.36 4.58 -11.22
CA LEU A 87 -2.03 5.32 -9.99
C LEU A 87 -2.84 6.61 -9.88
N GLU A 88 -2.93 7.39 -10.95
CA GLU A 88 -3.71 8.63 -10.96
C GLU A 88 -5.21 8.39 -10.73
N GLU A 89 -5.78 7.33 -11.29
CA GLU A 89 -7.18 6.95 -11.05
C GLU A 89 -7.40 6.52 -9.60
N TYR A 90 -6.49 5.73 -9.04
CA TYR A 90 -6.54 5.32 -7.64
C TYR A 90 -6.45 6.51 -6.69
N GLU A 91 -5.51 7.44 -6.92
CA GLU A 91 -5.38 8.66 -6.13
C GLU A 91 -6.64 9.54 -6.20
N LYS A 92 -7.25 9.67 -7.39
CA LYS A 92 -8.52 10.38 -7.57
C LYS A 92 -9.66 9.72 -6.81
N SER A 93 -9.77 8.39 -6.86
CA SER A 93 -10.79 7.65 -6.11
C SER A 93 -10.59 7.83 -4.61
N LEU A 94 -9.34 7.72 -4.13
CA LEU A 94 -9.01 7.88 -2.72
C LEU A 94 -9.37 9.29 -2.23
N ALA A 95 -9.01 10.32 -3.00
CA ALA A 95 -9.35 11.70 -2.67
C ALA A 95 -10.87 11.94 -2.64
N PHE A 96 -11.63 11.29 -3.54
CA PHE A 96 -13.08 11.35 -3.53
C PHE A 96 -13.67 10.69 -2.28
N ASP A 97 -13.19 9.49 -1.94
CA ASP A 97 -13.65 8.76 -0.75
C ASP A 97 -13.31 9.52 0.54
N GLU A 98 -12.10 10.09 0.64
CA GLU A 98 -11.68 10.92 1.76
C GLU A 98 -12.55 12.18 1.89
N ALA A 99 -12.81 12.87 0.78
CA ALA A 99 -13.70 14.04 0.77
C ALA A 99 -15.12 13.67 1.20
N GLY A 100 -15.63 12.52 0.74
CA GLY A 100 -16.94 11.99 1.13
C GLY A 100 -17.00 11.67 2.63
N LEU A 101 -15.96 11.04 3.18
CA LEU A 101 -15.85 10.73 4.60
C LEU A 101 -15.79 12.01 5.44
N CYS A 102 -14.95 12.99 5.05
CA CYS A 102 -14.86 14.28 5.72
C CYS A 102 -16.21 15.01 5.72
N ALA A 103 -16.92 15.03 4.59
CA ALA A 103 -18.25 15.63 4.50
C ALA A 103 -19.29 14.91 5.39
N ALA A 104 -19.23 13.58 5.48
CA ALA A 104 -20.09 12.81 6.38
C ALA A 104 -19.78 13.10 7.85
N ILE A 105 -18.50 13.21 8.23
CA ILE A 105 -18.08 13.62 9.57
C ILE A 105 -18.61 15.01 9.88
N ASP A 106 -18.48 15.97 8.95
CA ASP A 106 -18.96 17.34 9.14
C ASP A 106 -20.49 17.42 9.32
N GLN A 107 -21.26 16.55 8.63
CA GLN A 107 -22.70 16.44 8.84
C GLN A 107 -23.07 15.84 10.21
N LEU A 108 -22.21 15.00 10.77
CA LEU A 108 -22.39 14.36 12.08
C LEU A 108 -21.79 15.17 13.23
N LYS A 109 -20.96 16.18 12.95
CA LYS A 109 -20.40 17.07 13.97
C LYS A 109 -21.53 17.85 14.62
N THR A 110 -21.73 17.59 15.90
CA THR A 110 -22.55 18.42 16.79
C THR A 110 -21.68 19.47 17.47
N ASP A 111 -22.23 20.65 17.75
CA ASP A 111 -21.54 21.67 18.58
C ASP A 111 -21.38 21.26 20.06
N GLU A 112 -21.96 20.12 20.43
CA GLU A 112 -21.86 19.54 21.76
C GLU A 112 -20.44 19.09 22.10
N VAL A 113 -19.97 19.47 23.28
CA VAL A 113 -18.68 19.02 23.81
C VAL A 113 -18.91 17.76 24.63
N ILE A 114 -18.35 16.64 24.20
CA ILE A 114 -18.41 15.38 24.97
C ILE A 114 -17.56 15.49 26.23
N CYS A 115 -18.11 15.02 27.35
CA CYS A 115 -17.42 15.06 28.64
C CYS A 115 -16.10 14.27 28.59
N PRO A 116 -14.95 14.90 28.91
CA PRO A 116 -13.65 14.26 28.79
C PRO A 116 -13.40 13.16 29.83
N ILE A 117 -14.21 13.14 30.91
CA ILE A 117 -14.11 12.13 31.98
C ILE A 117 -14.84 10.84 31.59
N CYS A 118 -16.11 10.94 31.16
CA CYS A 118 -16.91 9.75 30.85
C CYS A 118 -16.90 9.36 29.37
N LYS A 119 -16.50 10.27 28.47
CA LYS A 119 -16.39 10.08 27.01
C LYS A 119 -17.69 9.59 26.36
N LYS A 120 -18.84 9.88 26.98
CA LYS A 120 -20.16 9.34 26.58
C LYS A 120 -21.23 10.41 26.46
N ASN A 121 -21.34 11.26 27.48
CA ASN A 121 -22.42 12.25 27.55
C ASN A 121 -21.88 13.66 27.23
N PRO A 122 -22.69 14.52 26.58
CA PRO A 122 -22.33 15.91 26.37
C PRO A 122 -22.24 16.67 27.71
N LEU A 123 -21.43 17.73 27.72
CA LEU A 123 -21.39 18.72 28.78
C LEU A 123 -22.60 19.64 28.67
N MET A 124 -23.22 19.92 29.81
CA MET A 124 -24.32 20.86 29.93
C MET A 124 -23.88 22.05 30.77
N GLN A 125 -24.36 23.24 30.42
CA GLN A 125 -24.09 24.46 31.16
C GLN A 125 -25.41 25.04 31.67
N ASN A 126 -25.45 25.34 32.97
CA ASN A 126 -26.52 26.10 33.58
C ASN A 126 -25.91 27.29 34.31
N LYS A 127 -26.01 28.47 33.70
CA LYS A 127 -25.35 29.70 34.15
C LYS A 127 -23.83 29.49 34.25
N GLN A 128 -23.28 29.48 35.46
CA GLN A 128 -21.83 29.38 35.72
C GLN A 128 -21.42 27.95 36.10
N ILE A 129 -22.34 26.98 35.94
CA ILE A 129 -22.09 25.60 36.36
C ILE A 129 -22.10 24.71 35.15
N ILE A 130 -20.98 24.03 34.93
CA ILE A 130 -20.79 23.08 33.85
C ILE A 130 -20.80 21.69 34.47
N PHE A 131 -21.64 20.81 33.93
CA PHE A 131 -21.88 19.51 34.54
C PHE A 131 -22.18 18.43 33.49
N CYS A 132 -22.05 17.19 33.92
CA CYS A 132 -22.30 16.01 33.11
C CYS A 132 -23.10 14.97 33.89
N CYS A 133 -23.87 14.14 33.19
CA CYS A 133 -24.63 13.03 33.79
C CYS A 133 -23.75 11.97 34.47
N CYS A 134 -22.43 11.96 34.24
CA CYS A 134 -21.50 11.09 34.96
C CYS A 134 -21.19 11.56 36.39
N GLY A 135 -21.67 12.74 36.81
CA GLY A 135 -21.40 13.33 38.13
C GLY A 135 -20.30 14.38 38.13
N MET A 136 -19.66 14.66 36.98
CA MET A 136 -18.76 15.80 36.86
C MET A 136 -19.54 17.10 37.00
N ARG A 137 -19.03 18.01 37.83
CA ARG A 137 -19.55 19.35 38.07
C ARG A 137 -18.37 20.29 38.31
N ILE A 138 -18.43 21.45 37.69
CA ILE A 138 -17.44 22.51 37.75
C ILE A 138 -18.19 23.81 37.88
N ASP A 139 -17.99 24.51 39.00
CA ASP A 139 -18.48 25.87 39.19
C ASP A 139 -17.41 26.88 38.70
N THR A 140 -17.72 27.61 37.64
CA THR A 140 -16.85 28.65 37.06
C THR A 140 -17.05 30.01 37.73
N GLU A 141 -17.73 30.04 38.88
CA GLU A 141 -17.95 31.19 39.76
C GLU A 141 -18.40 32.48 39.06
N LEU A 142 -17.49 33.44 38.80
CA LEU A 142 -17.75 34.71 38.12
C LEU A 142 -16.89 34.88 36.86
N ASP A 143 -16.13 33.86 36.45
CA ASP A 143 -15.14 33.96 35.38
C ASP A 143 -15.79 33.98 33.98
N GLY A 144 -17.10 33.72 33.88
CA GLY A 144 -17.85 33.80 32.62
C GLY A 144 -17.45 32.72 31.60
N LEU A 145 -16.79 31.67 32.06
CA LEU A 145 -16.35 30.56 31.22
C LEU A 145 -17.56 29.79 30.68
N ASN A 146 -17.53 29.49 29.39
CA ASN A 146 -18.60 28.76 28.72
C ASN A 146 -18.08 27.44 28.12
N ILE A 147 -19.01 26.60 27.66
CA ILE A 147 -18.67 25.32 27.01
C ILE A 147 -17.72 25.52 25.81
N ALA A 148 -17.84 26.62 25.07
CA ALA A 148 -16.94 26.90 23.93
C ALA A 148 -15.50 27.22 24.38
N ASN A 149 -15.32 27.91 25.52
CA ASN A 149 -13.99 28.10 26.13
C ASN A 149 -13.39 26.75 26.52
N ILE A 150 -14.17 25.87 27.16
CA ILE A 150 -13.71 24.51 27.49
C ILE A 150 -13.33 23.74 26.22
N LYS A 151 -14.15 23.83 25.17
CA LYS A 151 -13.87 23.17 23.89
C LYS A 151 -12.49 23.57 23.36
N SER A 152 -12.24 24.88 23.27
CA SER A 152 -10.96 25.41 22.80
C SER A 152 -9.79 24.96 23.67
N GLN A 153 -9.95 24.99 25.00
CA GLN A 153 -8.91 24.56 25.94
C GLN A 153 -8.62 23.05 25.87
N LEU A 154 -9.65 22.23 25.67
CA LEU A 154 -9.50 20.79 25.47
C LEU A 154 -8.79 20.50 24.14
N GLU A 155 -9.19 21.17 23.06
CA GLU A 155 -8.57 21.01 21.73
C GLU A 155 -7.09 21.42 21.77
N GLU A 156 -6.77 22.56 22.39
CA GLU A 156 -5.40 23.03 22.57
C GLU A 156 -4.56 22.06 23.40
N GLY A 157 -5.06 21.67 24.59
CA GLY A 157 -4.37 20.75 25.47
C GLY A 157 -4.09 19.40 24.80
N ILE A 158 -5.09 18.81 24.15
CA ILE A 158 -4.96 17.53 23.43
C ILE A 158 -3.98 17.66 22.25
N SER A 159 -4.07 18.75 21.48
CA SER A 159 -3.16 19.00 20.36
C SER A 159 -1.71 19.08 20.84
N LEU A 160 -1.44 19.87 21.89
CA LEU A 160 -0.13 20.00 22.50
C LEU A 160 0.41 18.64 22.97
N HIS A 161 -0.41 17.86 23.67
CA HIS A 161 -0.04 16.52 24.12
C HIS A 161 0.31 15.59 22.95
N ASN A 162 -0.53 15.58 21.91
CA ASN A 162 -0.38 14.69 20.75
C ASN A 162 0.86 14.99 19.90
N THR A 163 1.47 16.18 20.03
CA THR A 163 2.77 16.46 19.40
C THR A 163 3.92 15.64 19.99
N GLN A 164 3.82 15.23 21.25
CA GLN A 164 4.91 14.59 21.99
C GLN A 164 4.57 13.17 22.45
N CYS A 165 3.29 12.78 22.45
CA CYS A 165 2.86 11.48 22.95
C CYS A 165 1.62 10.94 22.22
N VAL A 166 1.62 9.63 21.94
CA VAL A 166 0.51 8.93 21.27
C VAL A 166 -0.45 8.27 22.28
N LYS A 167 -0.13 8.33 23.58
CA LYS A 167 -0.96 7.72 24.62
C LYS A 167 -2.18 8.59 24.94
N GLU A 168 -3.19 7.97 25.53
CA GLU A 168 -4.41 8.68 25.86
C GLU A 168 -4.24 9.47 27.18
N ALA A 169 -4.52 10.77 27.14
CA ALA A 169 -4.52 11.61 28.34
C ALA A 169 -5.73 11.29 29.24
N LYS A 170 -5.53 11.36 30.56
CA LYS A 170 -6.56 11.19 31.57
C LYS A 170 -7.05 12.55 32.04
N PHE A 171 -8.34 12.63 32.33
CA PHE A 171 -8.97 13.85 32.84
C PHE A 171 -9.48 13.64 34.25
N SER A 172 -9.28 14.64 35.11
CA SER A 172 -9.72 14.62 36.50
C SER A 172 -10.15 16.00 36.96
N VAL A 173 -11.13 16.05 37.88
CA VAL A 173 -11.53 17.31 38.54
C VAL A 173 -10.82 17.37 39.89
N MET A 174 -10.12 18.46 40.15
CA MET A 174 -9.46 18.72 41.43
C MET A 174 -10.04 19.96 42.09
N LYS A 175 -10.28 19.87 43.40
CA LYS A 175 -10.69 21.02 44.21
C LYS A 175 -9.47 21.61 44.88
N GLN A 176 -9.10 22.83 44.50
CA GLN A 176 -7.99 23.53 45.12
C GLN A 176 -8.42 24.94 45.52
N ALA A 177 -8.17 25.29 46.79
CA ALA A 177 -8.48 26.61 47.34
C ALA A 177 -9.95 27.08 47.19
N GLY A 178 -10.90 26.14 47.05
CA GLY A 178 -12.33 26.43 46.91
C GLY A 178 -12.85 26.35 45.47
N VAL A 179 -11.95 26.32 44.47
CA VAL A 179 -12.29 26.26 43.04
C VAL A 179 -12.17 24.83 42.51
N GLU A 180 -13.08 24.44 41.63
CA GLU A 180 -13.09 23.17 40.91
C GLU A 180 -12.36 23.33 39.57
N ASN A 181 -11.20 22.69 39.42
CA ASN A 181 -10.39 22.76 38.20
C ASN A 181 -10.44 21.45 37.43
N LEU A 182 -10.46 21.51 36.11
CA LEU A 182 -10.36 20.34 35.24
C LEU A 182 -8.93 20.20 34.73
N LEU A 183 -8.30 19.08 35.05
CA LEU A 183 -6.93 18.80 34.65
C LEU A 183 -6.86 17.65 33.67
N MET A 184 -5.96 17.80 32.72
CA MET A 184 -5.50 16.77 31.81
C MET A 184 -4.08 16.34 32.21
N THR A 185 -3.88 15.05 32.42
CA THR A 185 -2.59 14.47 32.79
C THR A 185 -2.27 13.23 31.96
N CYS A 186 -0.98 12.96 31.74
CA CYS A 186 -0.53 11.76 31.05
C CYS A 186 0.54 11.04 31.86
N GLU A 187 0.33 9.75 32.14
CA GLU A 187 1.23 8.92 32.95
C GLU A 187 2.52 8.52 32.23
N THR A 188 2.61 8.74 30.91
CA THR A 188 3.77 8.30 30.12
C THR A 188 4.74 9.40 29.75
N CYS A 189 4.27 10.62 29.57
CA CYS A 189 5.11 11.78 29.23
C CYS A 189 5.10 12.86 30.32
N ASP A 190 4.47 12.59 31.47
CA ASP A 190 4.28 13.52 32.58
C ASP A 190 3.68 14.88 32.18
N PHE A 191 2.96 14.90 31.05
CA PHE A 191 2.29 16.09 30.57
C PHE A 191 1.13 16.44 31.50
N MET A 192 1.00 17.73 31.81
CA MET A 192 -0.06 18.27 32.65
C MET A 192 -0.56 19.57 32.03
N PHE A 193 -1.87 19.72 31.95
CA PHE A 193 -2.53 20.91 31.44
C PHE A 193 -3.80 21.20 32.24
N ILE A 194 -3.97 22.46 32.65
CA ILE A 194 -5.17 22.93 33.33
C ILE A 194 -6.11 23.45 32.26
N VAL A 195 -7.25 22.79 32.10
CA VAL A 195 -8.26 23.15 31.10
C VAL A 195 -9.11 24.33 31.61
N ILE A 196 -9.40 24.32 32.91
CA ILE A 196 -10.23 25.29 33.63
C ILE A 196 -9.78 25.30 35.08
#